data_AF-A0A6L5F7Y0-F1
#
_entry.id   AF-A0A6L5F7Y0-F1
#
_cell.length_a   1.000
_cell.length_b   1.000
_cell.length_c   1.000
_cell.angle_alpha   90.00
_cell.angle_beta   90.00
_cell.angle_gamma   90.00
#
_symmetry.space_group_name_H-M   'P 1'
#
loop_
_entity.id
_entity.type
_entity.pdbx_description
1 polymer ?
#
loop_
_entity_poly.entity_id
_entity_poly.type
_entity_poly.pdbx_seq_one_letter_code
_entity_poly.pdbx_strand_id
1 'polypeptide(L)'
;GEGARAIRAGSIGSVDDLRKLMEEVLPGDRVFRAAFASKVVRNSKQARYYLRTLEKVARQREGLTDELGANLDENEVNLEHIMPLSPDKEAWGHLSADDHTVFARRLGNMALMLEKENTGAKNASFEEKKKFYVASELITTRELAYIDGWGIEEISNRQDEMADLALEAWPLSTQ
;
A
#
# COMPACT_ATOMS: atom_id res chain seq x y z
N GLY A 1 -18.51 -3.88 25.93
CA GLY A 1 -18.75 -5.23 25.37
C GLY A 1 -18.22 -6.28 26.31
N GLU A 2 -18.74 -7.50 26.23
CA GLU A 2 -18.44 -8.63 27.13
C GLU A 2 -16.94 -8.88 27.33
N GLY A 3 -16.10 -8.62 26.32
CA GLY A 3 -14.63 -8.70 26.43
C GLY A 3 -14.01 -7.79 27.50
N ALA A 4 -14.61 -6.62 27.80
CA ALA A 4 -14.12 -5.73 28.86
C ALA A 4 -14.46 -6.22 30.28
N ARG A 5 -15.45 -7.12 30.41
CA ARG A 5 -15.83 -7.72 31.71
C ARG A 5 -14.95 -8.91 32.08
N ALA A 6 -14.42 -9.65 31.10
CA ALA A 6 -13.54 -10.81 31.32
C ALA A 6 -12.18 -10.42 31.92
N ILE A 7 -11.61 -9.28 31.50
CA ILE A 7 -10.32 -8.77 32.01
C ILE A 7 -10.41 -8.41 33.51
N ARG A 8 -11.59 -8.02 34.00
CA ARG A 8 -11.81 -7.57 35.39
C ARG A 8 -12.06 -8.72 36.37
N ALA A 9 -12.23 -9.96 35.89
CA ALA A 9 -12.55 -11.13 36.71
C ALA A 9 -11.35 -12.03 37.06
N GLY A 10 -10.13 -11.70 36.60
CA GLY A 10 -8.92 -12.45 36.95
C GLY A 10 -8.81 -13.85 36.32
N SER A 11 -9.58 -14.15 35.27
CA SER A 11 -9.66 -15.49 34.67
C SER A 11 -8.79 -15.71 33.42
N ILE A 12 -7.89 -14.78 33.08
CA ILE A 12 -6.90 -14.98 32.01
C ILE A 12 -5.54 -15.14 32.69
N GLY A 13 -5.18 -16.39 33.00
CA GLY A 13 -3.97 -16.72 33.74
C GLY A 13 -2.72 -16.86 32.87
N SER A 14 -2.89 -16.94 31.54
CA SER A 14 -1.80 -17.20 30.61
C SER A 14 -1.86 -16.35 29.34
N VAL A 15 -0.69 -16.13 28.74
CA VAL A 15 -0.56 -15.49 27.41
C VAL A 15 -1.30 -16.30 26.34
N ASP A 16 -1.49 -17.60 26.56
CA ASP A 16 -2.18 -18.49 25.63
C ASP A 16 -3.71 -18.30 25.64
N ASP A 17 -4.30 -18.06 26.82
CA ASP A 17 -5.73 -17.75 26.94
C ASP A 17 -6.06 -16.37 26.36
N LEU A 18 -5.14 -15.40 26.55
CA LEU A 18 -5.25 -14.09 25.91
C LEU A 18 -5.15 -14.22 24.38
N ARG A 19 -4.23 -15.04 23.88
CA ARG A 19 -4.06 -15.27 22.44
C ARG A 19 -5.28 -15.93 21.81
N LYS A 20 -5.84 -16.97 22.44
CA LYS A 20 -7.08 -17.61 21.98
C LYS A 20 -8.26 -16.65 21.98
N LEU A 21 -8.43 -15.85 23.04
CA LEU A 21 -9.48 -14.84 23.08
C LEU A 21 -9.26 -13.76 22.00
N MET A 22 -8.01 -13.39 21.71
CA MET A 22 -7.69 -12.45 20.63
C MET A 22 -7.96 -13.05 19.24
N GLU A 23 -7.65 -14.33 19.02
CA GLU A 23 -7.94 -15.05 17.77
C GLU A 23 -9.46 -15.26 17.56
N GLU A 24 -10.21 -15.52 18.64
CA GLU A 24 -11.68 -15.64 18.60
C GLU A 24 -12.39 -14.29 18.37
N VAL A 25 -11.81 -13.19 18.87
CA VAL A 25 -12.42 -11.84 18.82
C VAL A 25 -11.98 -11.04 17.58
N LEU A 26 -10.80 -11.31 17.03
CA LEU A 26 -10.26 -10.65 15.84
C LEU A 26 -9.92 -11.68 14.78
N PRO A 27 -10.77 -11.84 13.73
CA PRO A 27 -10.43 -12.67 12.58
C PRO A 27 -9.04 -12.28 12.06
N GLY A 28 -8.24 -13.28 11.69
CA GLY A 28 -6.89 -13.06 11.17
C GLY A 28 -6.86 -12.03 10.04
N ASP A 29 -7.89 -12.02 9.20
CA ASP A 29 -8.06 -11.06 8.09
C ASP A 29 -8.13 -9.62 8.59
N ARG A 30 -8.81 -9.36 9.71
CA ARG A 30 -8.87 -8.00 10.29
C ARG A 30 -7.51 -7.55 10.79
N VAL A 31 -6.76 -8.45 11.42
CA VAL A 31 -5.40 -8.16 11.90
C VAL A 31 -4.45 -7.93 10.73
N PHE A 32 -4.53 -8.79 9.71
CA PHE A 32 -3.72 -8.69 8.49
C PHE A 32 -4.01 -7.38 7.74
N ARG A 33 -5.29 -7.07 7.48
CA ARG A 33 -5.71 -5.83 6.82
C ARG A 33 -5.21 -4.62 7.58
N ALA A 34 -5.40 -4.56 8.91
CA ALA A 34 -4.95 -3.45 9.73
C ALA A 34 -3.42 -3.27 9.69
N ALA A 35 -2.66 -4.37 9.71
CA ALA A 35 -1.20 -4.32 9.57
C ALA A 35 -0.76 -3.89 8.16
N PHE A 36 -1.53 -4.23 7.12
CA PHE A 36 -1.25 -3.85 5.74
C PHE A 36 -1.55 -2.37 5.47
N ALA A 37 -2.66 -1.85 6.02
CA ALA A 37 -3.11 -0.46 5.90
C ALA A 37 -2.06 0.58 6.35
N SER A 38 -1.15 0.20 7.25
CA SER A 38 -0.04 1.06 7.70
C SER A 38 1.35 0.50 7.39
N LYS A 39 1.46 -0.49 6.50
CA LYS A 39 2.72 -1.12 6.11
C LYS A 39 3.74 -0.11 5.58
N VAL A 40 4.92 -0.12 6.19
CA VAL A 40 6.13 0.58 5.73
C VAL A 40 7.06 -0.44 5.07
N VAL A 41 7.59 -0.11 3.90
CA VAL A 41 8.49 -0.99 3.14
C VAL A 41 9.76 -0.24 2.76
N ARG A 42 10.93 -0.74 3.19
CA ARG A 42 12.24 -0.12 2.90
C ARG A 42 12.99 -0.82 1.76
N ASN A 43 12.67 -2.08 1.52
CA ASN A 43 13.33 -2.90 0.51
C ASN A 43 12.57 -2.80 -0.81
N SER A 44 13.21 -2.28 -1.86
CA SER A 44 12.56 -2.07 -3.15
C SER A 44 12.06 -3.36 -3.81
N LYS A 45 12.78 -4.49 -3.65
CA LYS A 45 12.36 -5.79 -4.17
C LYS A 45 11.04 -6.24 -3.51
N GLN A 46 10.94 -6.05 -2.19
CA GLN A 46 9.73 -6.37 -1.44
C GLN A 46 8.56 -5.44 -1.82
N ALA A 47 8.81 -4.14 -1.97
CA ALA A 47 7.77 -3.20 -2.39
C ALA A 47 7.23 -3.55 -3.79
N ARG A 48 8.13 -3.84 -4.76
CA ARG A 48 7.72 -4.29 -6.09
C ARG A 48 6.93 -5.58 -6.06
N TYR A 49 7.33 -6.55 -5.23
CA TYR A 49 6.59 -7.79 -5.07
C TYR A 49 5.15 -7.53 -4.59
N TYR A 50 4.97 -6.68 -3.58
CA TYR A 50 3.63 -6.32 -3.12
C TYR A 50 2.82 -5.64 -4.22
N LEU A 51 3.36 -4.58 -4.84
CA LEU A 51 2.65 -3.83 -5.87
C LEU A 51 2.26 -4.69 -7.08
N ARG A 52 3.14 -5.59 -7.54
CA ARG A 52 2.82 -6.56 -8.62
C ARG A 52 1.68 -7.49 -8.23
N THR A 53 1.69 -7.97 -6.99
CA THR A 53 0.65 -8.87 -6.50
C THR A 53 -0.70 -8.13 -6.41
N LEU A 54 -0.69 -6.89 -5.92
CA LEU A 54 -1.90 -6.06 -5.84
C LEU A 54 -2.43 -5.69 -7.23
N GLU A 55 -1.55 -5.35 -8.18
CA GLU A 55 -1.91 -5.11 -9.58
C GLU A 55 -2.58 -6.34 -10.19
N LYS A 56 -2.03 -7.53 -9.97
CA LYS A 56 -2.64 -8.79 -10.44
C LYS A 56 -4.08 -8.94 -9.95
N VAL A 57 -4.33 -8.69 -8.66
CA VAL A 57 -5.69 -8.76 -8.09
C VAL A 57 -6.59 -7.68 -8.71
N ALA A 58 -6.10 -6.44 -8.84
CA ALA A 58 -6.86 -5.36 -9.46
C ALA A 58 -7.28 -5.70 -10.90
N ARG A 59 -6.36 -6.28 -11.70
CA ARG A 59 -6.65 -6.77 -13.05
C ARG A 59 -7.69 -7.86 -13.07
N GLN A 60 -7.60 -8.82 -12.15
CA GLN A 60 -8.57 -9.90 -12.03
C GLN A 60 -9.98 -9.37 -11.70
N ARG A 61 -10.09 -8.32 -10.87
CA ARG A 61 -11.37 -7.64 -10.59
C ARG A 61 -11.98 -6.99 -11.83
N GLU A 62 -11.16 -6.49 -12.75
CA GLU A 62 -11.60 -5.98 -14.06
C GLU A 62 -11.82 -7.08 -15.12
N GLY A 63 -11.63 -8.36 -14.77
CA GLY A 63 -11.77 -9.48 -15.71
C GLY A 63 -10.62 -9.59 -16.72
N LEU A 64 -9.48 -8.95 -16.45
CA LEU A 64 -8.29 -8.96 -17.29
C LEU A 64 -7.34 -10.11 -16.91
N THR A 65 -6.53 -10.56 -17.88
CA THR A 65 -5.47 -11.54 -17.65
C THR A 65 -4.24 -10.91 -17.00
N ASP A 66 -3.44 -11.75 -16.34
CA ASP A 66 -2.17 -11.38 -15.69
C ASP A 66 -0.98 -11.32 -16.68
N GLU A 67 -1.24 -11.36 -17.99
CA GLU A 67 -0.17 -11.37 -19.01
C GLU A 67 0.74 -10.15 -18.91
N LEU A 68 0.18 -8.98 -18.60
CA LEU A 68 0.96 -7.77 -18.37
C LEU A 68 1.89 -7.96 -17.17
N GLY A 69 1.35 -8.36 -16.00
CA GLY A 69 2.11 -8.55 -14.76
C GLY A 69 3.20 -9.62 -14.87
N ALA A 70 2.93 -10.71 -15.61
CA ALA A 70 3.88 -11.78 -15.88
C ALA A 70 5.03 -11.35 -16.81
N ASN A 71 4.77 -10.42 -17.73
CA ASN A 71 5.75 -9.93 -18.71
C ASN A 71 6.49 -8.66 -18.27
N LEU A 72 6.19 -8.09 -17.10
CA LEU A 72 6.93 -6.94 -16.56
C LEU A 72 8.37 -7.37 -16.19
N ASP A 73 9.32 -7.06 -17.06
CA ASP A 73 10.76 -7.22 -16.76
C ASP A 73 11.10 -6.41 -15.50
N GLU A 74 11.81 -7.05 -14.55
CA GLU A 74 12.27 -6.39 -13.33
C GLU A 74 13.26 -5.25 -13.60
N ASN A 75 13.90 -5.27 -14.77
CA ASN A 75 14.83 -4.24 -15.21
C ASN A 75 14.12 -3.06 -15.88
N GLU A 76 12.91 -3.25 -16.40
CA GLU A 76 12.15 -2.20 -17.10
C GLU A 76 11.18 -1.45 -16.17
N VAL A 77 10.81 -2.06 -15.04
CA VAL A 77 9.87 -1.48 -14.06
C VAL A 77 10.58 -1.06 -12.78
N ASN A 78 10.56 0.24 -12.53
CA ASN A 78 11.11 0.84 -11.32
C ASN A 78 10.05 1.09 -10.25
N LEU A 79 10.52 1.13 -9.00
CA LEU A 79 9.72 1.57 -7.87
C LEU A 79 9.72 3.09 -7.83
N GLU A 80 8.56 3.70 -8.00
CA GLU A 80 8.35 5.12 -7.85
C GLU A 80 7.89 5.45 -6.43
N HIS A 81 8.39 6.57 -5.89
CA HIS A 81 7.85 7.19 -4.67
C HIS A 81 7.11 8.46 -5.07
N ILE A 82 5.77 8.44 -4.93
CA ILE A 82 4.91 9.52 -5.43
C ILE A 82 5.27 10.82 -4.73
N MET A 83 5.22 10.84 -3.39
CA MET A 83 6.01 11.78 -2.58
C MET A 83 7.47 11.29 -2.52
N PRO A 84 8.45 12.04 -3.03
CA PRO A 84 9.84 11.60 -3.07
C PRO A 84 10.45 11.40 -1.67
N LEU A 85 11.43 10.51 -1.55
CA LEU A 85 12.22 10.35 -0.32
C LEU A 85 13.06 11.59 0.04
N SER A 86 13.41 12.38 -0.98
CA SER A 86 14.07 13.68 -0.82
C SER A 86 13.25 14.72 -1.58
N PRO A 87 12.15 15.22 -0.98
CA PRO A 87 11.19 16.08 -1.65
C PRO A 87 11.79 17.47 -1.87
N ASP A 88 11.48 18.06 -3.02
CA ASP A 88 11.76 19.47 -3.25
C ASP A 88 10.81 20.34 -2.41
N LYS A 89 11.35 21.39 -1.78
CA LYS A 89 10.58 22.24 -0.86
C LYS A 89 9.51 23.07 -1.58
N GLU A 90 9.73 23.44 -2.83
CA GLU A 90 8.75 24.21 -3.61
C GLU A 90 7.60 23.30 -4.05
N ALA A 91 7.91 22.08 -4.51
CA ALA A 91 6.90 21.14 -5.01
C ALA A 91 6.11 20.40 -3.92
N TRP A 92 6.69 20.21 -2.73
CA TRP A 92 6.12 19.38 -1.65
C TRP A 92 6.07 20.10 -0.30
N GLY A 93 6.21 21.43 -0.30
CA GLY A 93 6.28 22.25 0.92
C GLY A 93 4.99 22.30 1.75
N HIS A 94 3.88 21.75 1.25
CA HIS A 94 2.63 21.61 1.98
C HIS A 94 2.66 20.49 3.04
N LEU A 95 3.66 19.60 3.00
CA LEU A 95 3.81 18.51 3.96
C LEU A 95 4.86 18.84 5.02
N SER A 96 4.58 18.50 6.27
CA SER A 96 5.53 18.69 7.37
C SER A 96 6.66 17.67 7.33
N ALA A 97 7.77 17.95 8.01
CA ALA A 97 8.88 17.00 8.14
C ALA A 97 8.48 15.73 8.90
N ASP A 98 7.56 15.84 9.86
CA ASP A 98 7.04 14.71 10.64
C ASP A 98 6.16 13.82 9.77
N ASP A 99 5.27 14.42 8.98
CA ASP A 99 4.45 13.75 7.97
C ASP A 99 5.32 12.99 6.96
N HIS A 100 6.34 13.66 6.41
CA HIS A 100 7.27 13.02 5.49
C HIS A 100 7.95 11.79 6.12
N THR A 101 8.43 11.92 7.36
CA THR A 101 9.11 10.84 8.09
C THR A 101 8.22 9.60 8.26
N VAL A 102 6.93 9.79 8.52
CA VAL A 102 5.97 8.70 8.76
C VAL A 102 5.46 8.09 7.46
N PHE A 103 5.24 8.90 6.41
CA PHE A 103 4.47 8.49 5.23
C PHE A 103 5.31 8.23 3.98
N ALA A 104 6.53 8.77 3.86
CA ALA A 104 7.33 8.63 2.63
C ALA A 104 7.61 7.17 2.22
N ARG A 105 7.65 6.26 3.20
CA ARG A 105 7.93 4.83 2.99
C ARG A 105 6.72 3.92 3.20
N ARG A 106 5.53 4.50 3.30
CA ARG A 106 4.29 3.73 3.27
C ARG A 106 4.07 3.15 1.88
N LEU A 107 3.51 1.93 1.81
CA LEU A 107 3.28 1.27 0.52
C LEU A 107 2.28 2.05 -0.35
N GLY A 108 1.30 2.72 0.25
CA GLY A 108 0.37 3.60 -0.48
C GLY A 108 1.06 4.78 -1.18
N ASN A 109 2.27 5.16 -0.75
CA ASN A 109 3.08 6.19 -1.41
C ASN A 109 3.95 5.63 -2.57
N MET A 110 3.81 4.36 -2.91
CA MET A 110 4.64 3.69 -3.90
C MET A 110 3.83 3.24 -5.11
N ALA A 111 4.48 3.25 -6.27
CA ALA A 111 3.90 2.78 -7.52
C ALA A 111 4.95 2.05 -8.37
N LEU A 112 4.47 1.24 -9.31
CA LEU A 112 5.30 0.68 -10.38
C LEU A 112 5.22 1.60 -11.60
N MET A 113 6.36 1.98 -12.16
CA MET A 113 6.46 2.78 -13.38
C MET A 113 7.57 2.25 -14.28
N LEU A 114 7.46 2.43 -15.59
CA LEU A 114 8.57 2.09 -16.47
C LEU A 114 9.74 3.06 -16.22
N GLU A 115 10.97 2.57 -16.40
CA GLU A 115 12.20 3.33 -16.11
C GLU A 115 12.22 4.70 -16.81
N LYS A 116 11.77 4.75 -18.06
CA LYS A 116 11.76 5.97 -18.88
C LYS A 116 10.81 7.02 -18.30
N GLU A 117 9.60 6.64 -17.90
CA GLU A 117 8.67 7.57 -17.27
C GLU A 117 9.14 7.97 -15.88
N ASN A 118 9.68 7.04 -15.10
CA ASN A 118 10.16 7.30 -13.74
C ASN A 118 11.31 8.33 -13.75
N THR A 119 12.23 8.19 -14.70
CA THR A 119 13.32 9.16 -14.94
C THR A 119 12.79 10.55 -15.34
N GLY A 120 11.62 10.62 -15.99
CA GLY A 120 10.96 11.87 -16.32
C GLY A 120 10.21 12.51 -15.13
N ALA A 121 9.71 11.68 -14.20
CA ALA A 121 8.94 12.10 -13.02
C ALA A 121 9.82 12.62 -11.88
N LYS A 122 10.86 11.87 -11.47
CA LYS A 122 11.81 12.23 -10.38
C LYS A 122 11.14 12.95 -9.19
N ASN A 123 11.60 14.17 -8.89
CA ASN A 123 11.12 15.00 -7.78
C ASN A 123 10.06 16.03 -8.21
N ALA A 124 9.46 15.84 -9.38
CA ALA A 124 8.38 16.71 -9.83
C ALA A 124 7.22 16.74 -8.82
N SER A 125 6.39 17.78 -8.94
CA SER A 125 5.14 17.86 -8.18
C SER A 125 4.21 16.70 -8.56
N PHE A 126 3.27 16.35 -7.69
CA PHE A 126 2.30 15.31 -7.99
C PHE A 126 1.53 15.58 -9.29
N GLU A 127 1.12 16.84 -9.51
CA GLU A 127 0.39 17.24 -10.71
C GLU A 127 1.20 16.98 -11.99
N GLU A 128 2.50 17.27 -11.96
CA GLU A 128 3.39 16.94 -13.08
C GLU A 128 3.58 15.44 -13.27
N LYS A 129 3.50 14.63 -12.19
CA LYS A 129 3.63 13.18 -12.27
C LYS A 129 2.39 12.50 -12.89
N LYS A 130 1.19 13.07 -12.73
CA LYS A 130 -0.07 12.52 -13.26
C LYS A 130 -0.04 12.26 -14.77
N LYS A 131 0.69 13.08 -15.54
CA LYS A 131 0.86 12.88 -17.00
C LYS A 131 1.55 11.55 -17.35
N PHE A 132 2.35 11.00 -16.45
CA PHE A 132 2.97 9.69 -16.63
C PHE A 132 2.05 8.57 -16.14
N TYR A 133 1.30 8.80 -15.07
CA TYR A 133 0.35 7.82 -14.52
C TYR A 133 -0.78 7.51 -15.50
N VAL A 134 -1.36 8.52 -16.17
CA VAL A 134 -2.50 8.33 -17.08
C VAL A 134 -2.19 7.39 -18.24
N ALA A 135 -0.92 7.34 -18.67
CA ALA A 135 -0.45 6.47 -19.75
C ALA A 135 -0.11 5.05 -19.28
N SER A 136 -0.17 4.77 -17.97
CA SER A 136 0.21 3.46 -17.44
C SER A 136 -0.83 2.38 -17.78
N GLU A 137 -0.34 1.24 -18.24
CA GLU A 137 -1.16 0.05 -18.43
C GLU A 137 -1.51 -0.63 -17.10
N LEU A 138 -0.73 -0.37 -16.04
CA LEU A 138 -0.98 -0.88 -14.69
C LEU A 138 -2.14 -0.10 -14.09
N ILE A 139 -3.22 -0.81 -13.74
CA ILE A 139 -4.45 -0.21 -13.21
C ILE A 139 -4.12 0.59 -11.96
N THR A 140 -3.40 -0.04 -11.02
CA THR A 140 -3.07 0.57 -9.74
C THR A 140 -2.26 1.86 -9.91
N THR A 141 -1.34 1.93 -10.87
CA THR A 141 -0.59 3.18 -11.15
C THR A 141 -1.46 4.19 -11.89
N ARG A 142 -2.29 3.76 -12.85
CA ARG A 142 -3.15 4.64 -13.64
C ARG A 142 -4.17 5.37 -12.80
N GLU A 143 -4.72 4.74 -11.77
CA GLU A 143 -5.67 5.35 -10.83
C GLU A 143 -5.14 6.63 -10.18
N LEU A 144 -3.82 6.73 -9.95
CA LEU A 144 -3.17 7.93 -9.40
C LEU A 144 -3.42 9.19 -10.25
N ALA A 145 -3.63 9.03 -11.56
CA ALA A 145 -3.88 10.15 -12.46
C ALA A 145 -5.20 10.88 -12.17
N TYR A 146 -6.13 10.24 -11.47
CA TYR A 146 -7.48 10.77 -11.20
C TYR A 146 -7.63 11.32 -9.79
N ILE A 147 -6.54 11.36 -9.01
CA ILE A 147 -6.53 11.95 -7.67
C ILE A 147 -6.13 13.43 -7.80
N ASP A 148 -6.81 14.30 -7.06
CA ASP A 148 -6.65 15.76 -7.19
C ASP A 148 -5.33 16.27 -6.58
N GLY A 149 -4.92 15.70 -5.46
CA GLY A 149 -3.73 16.08 -4.71
C GLY A 149 -2.95 14.89 -4.20
N TRP A 150 -1.83 15.15 -3.52
CA TRP A 150 -1.08 14.08 -2.86
C TRP A 150 -0.54 14.53 -1.52
N GLY A 151 -1.01 13.86 -0.48
CA GLY A 151 -0.60 14.07 0.89
C GLY A 151 -0.95 12.88 1.78
N ILE A 152 -1.10 13.16 3.07
CA ILE A 152 -1.26 12.13 4.10
C ILE A 152 -2.59 11.37 3.95
N GLU A 153 -3.65 12.08 3.59
CA GLU A 153 -4.96 11.49 3.38
C GLU A 153 -4.95 10.55 2.18
N GLU A 154 -4.41 10.98 1.03
CA GLU A 154 -4.38 10.16 -0.19
C GLU A 154 -3.49 8.92 -0.02
N ILE A 155 -2.32 9.06 0.64
CA ILE A 155 -1.46 7.92 0.95
C ILE A 155 -2.19 6.91 1.84
N SER A 156 -2.96 7.38 2.82
CA SER A 156 -3.69 6.51 3.74
C SER A 156 -4.85 5.81 3.05
N ASN A 157 -5.69 6.57 2.34
CA ASN A 157 -6.85 6.05 1.61
C ASN A 157 -6.43 5.01 0.58
N ARG A 158 -5.41 5.33 -0.22
CA ARG A 158 -4.85 4.38 -1.19
C ARG A 158 -4.32 3.12 -0.52
N GLN A 159 -3.66 3.26 0.63
CA GLN A 159 -3.12 2.09 1.32
C GLN A 159 -4.21 1.22 1.96
N ASP A 160 -5.33 1.82 2.38
CA ASP A 160 -6.52 1.11 2.82
C ASP A 160 -7.13 0.29 1.67
N GLU A 161 -7.26 0.87 0.47
CA GLU A 161 -7.69 0.14 -0.74
C GLU A 161 -6.74 -1.00 -1.10
N MET A 162 -5.42 -0.76 -0.99
CA MET A 162 -4.42 -1.81 -1.16
C MET A 162 -4.53 -2.91 -0.10
N ALA A 163 -4.97 -2.60 1.12
CA ALA A 163 -5.18 -3.61 2.16
C ALA A 163 -6.37 -4.52 1.82
N ASP A 164 -7.40 -4.01 1.14
CA ASP A 164 -8.51 -4.82 0.63
C ASP A 164 -8.07 -5.72 -0.52
N LEU A 165 -7.24 -5.21 -1.45
CA LEU A 165 -6.59 -6.04 -2.47
C LEU A 165 -5.68 -7.11 -1.84
N ALA A 166 -5.00 -6.78 -0.74
CA ALA A 166 -4.10 -7.69 -0.04
C ALA A 166 -4.83 -8.90 0.56
N LEU A 167 -6.06 -8.72 1.06
CA LEU A 167 -6.86 -9.84 1.59
C LEU A 167 -7.17 -10.88 0.53
N GLU A 168 -7.40 -10.46 -0.71
CA GLU A 168 -7.62 -11.35 -1.85
C GLU A 168 -6.31 -11.96 -2.38
N ALA A 169 -5.21 -11.20 -2.33
CA ALA A 169 -3.90 -11.66 -2.75
C ALA A 169 -3.32 -12.76 -1.84
N TRP A 170 -3.57 -12.65 -0.53
CA TRP A 170 -3.05 -13.57 0.49
C TRP A 170 -4.18 -14.02 1.42
N PRO A 171 -5.13 -14.84 0.93
CA PRO A 171 -6.20 -15.33 1.76
C PRO A 171 -5.61 -16.16 2.90
N LEU A 172 -5.93 -15.79 4.15
CA LEU A 172 -5.62 -16.65 5.28
C LEU A 172 -6.44 -17.92 5.08
N SER A 173 -5.76 -19.00 4.73
CA SER A 173 -6.40 -20.30 4.57
C SER A 173 -7.15 -20.60 5.85
N THR A 174 -8.47 -20.73 5.79
CA THR A 174 -9.25 -21.41 6.83
C THR A 174 -8.65 -22.80 6.98
N GLN A 175 -7.81 -23.00 8.00
CA GLN A 175 -7.49 -24.31 8.53
C GLN A 175 -8.64 -24.79 9.41
#